data_AF-A0A6A5BTX3-F1
#
_entry.id   AF-A0A6A5BTX3-F1
#
_cell.length_a   1.000
_cell.length_b   1.000
_cell.length_c   1.000
_cell.angle_alpha   90.00
_cell.angle_beta   90.00
_cell.angle_gamma   90.00
#
_symmetry.space_group_name_H-M   'P 1'
#
loop_
_entity.id
_entity.type
_entity.pdbx_description
1 polymer ?
#
loop_
_entity_poly.entity_id
_entity_poly.type
_entity_poly.pdbx_seq_one_letter_code
_entity_poly.pdbx_strand_id
1 'polypeptide(L)'
;MQTRVFSHLSSKTLRQIRSESMMPSSCFSIAQLMIRKEYSSSSSSVSKEQINKLCLLSRVSFQEESQLNKLTQDVNNIMMCLDILQQSPVSDEIQPMYSPMQFYKKRSNRWREDVASTNTSEAESIARRKNIIQSNTKDVKAGYFIAPKVK
;
A
#
# COMPACT_ATOMS: atom_id res chain seq x y z
N MET A 1 -33.64 -15.11 -36.40
CA MET A 1 -32.68 -15.16 -35.29
C MET A 1 -31.87 -13.88 -35.26
N GLN A 2 -32.09 -13.02 -34.27
CA GLN A 2 -31.18 -11.99 -33.80
C GLN A 2 -31.57 -11.70 -32.34
N THR A 3 -30.76 -12.21 -31.41
CA THR A 3 -30.91 -12.02 -29.98
C THR A 3 -30.48 -10.59 -29.63
N ARG A 4 -31.44 -9.74 -29.29
CA ARG A 4 -31.16 -8.41 -28.75
C ARG A 4 -30.57 -8.58 -27.36
N VAL A 5 -29.37 -8.06 -27.16
CA VAL A 5 -28.70 -7.95 -25.86
C VAL A 5 -29.59 -7.17 -24.91
N PHE A 6 -29.88 -7.73 -23.72
CA PHE A 6 -30.56 -7.01 -22.65
C PHE A 6 -29.63 -5.90 -22.11
N SER A 7 -29.81 -4.67 -22.62
CA SER A 7 -29.25 -3.49 -21.99
C SER A 7 -30.12 -3.13 -20.78
N HIS A 8 -29.67 -3.42 -19.57
CA HIS A 8 -30.31 -3.00 -18.31
C HIS A 8 -30.25 -1.48 -18.04
N LEU A 9 -30.02 -0.66 -19.07
CA LEU A 9 -30.04 0.79 -18.99
C LEU A 9 -31.35 1.30 -19.60
N SER A 10 -32.49 0.98 -18.96
CA SER A 10 -33.67 1.82 -19.10
C SER A 10 -33.39 3.12 -18.36
N SER A 11 -33.19 4.18 -19.14
CA SER A 11 -32.72 5.49 -18.72
C SER A 11 -33.75 6.22 -17.86
N LYS A 12 -33.68 6.06 -16.54
CA LYS A 12 -34.32 7.01 -15.62
C LYS A 12 -33.69 8.39 -15.84
N THR A 13 -34.53 9.40 -16.07
CA THR A 13 -34.08 10.80 -16.16
C THR A 13 -33.61 11.30 -14.80
N LEU A 14 -32.70 12.30 -14.77
CA LEU A 14 -32.19 12.88 -13.52
C LEU A 14 -33.30 13.40 -12.59
N ARG A 15 -34.44 13.84 -13.15
CA ARG A 15 -35.63 14.22 -12.37
C ARG A 15 -36.34 13.01 -11.75
N GLN A 16 -36.43 11.88 -12.46
CA GLN A 16 -37.02 10.63 -11.96
C GLN A 16 -36.18 10.03 -10.81
N ILE A 17 -34.85 10.10 -10.90
CA ILE A 17 -33.93 9.68 -9.82
C ILE A 17 -34.12 10.56 -8.57
N ARG A 18 -34.48 11.84 -8.75
CA ARG A 18 -34.65 12.80 -7.65
C ARG A 18 -36.04 12.75 -7.02
N SER A 19 -37.07 12.33 -7.77
CA SER A 19 -38.47 12.24 -7.33
C SER A 19 -38.82 10.88 -6.73
N GLU A 20 -38.13 9.80 -7.12
CA GLU A 20 -38.16 8.56 -6.37
C GLU A 20 -37.30 8.77 -5.12
N SER A 21 -37.93 9.08 -3.99
CA SER A 21 -37.28 9.16 -2.67
C SER A 21 -36.82 7.77 -2.18
N MET A 22 -36.01 7.07 -2.98
CA MET A 22 -35.28 5.85 -2.61
C MET A 22 -33.93 6.18 -1.98
N MET A 23 -33.83 7.30 -1.27
CA MET A 23 -32.84 7.39 -0.19
C MET A 23 -33.61 7.06 1.09
N PRO A 24 -33.56 5.80 1.57
CA PRO A 24 -34.13 5.44 2.87
C PRO A 24 -33.72 6.50 3.90
N SER A 25 -34.67 7.01 4.67
CA SER A 25 -34.40 7.91 5.80
C SER A 25 -33.50 7.28 6.88
N SER A 26 -33.18 5.99 6.74
CA SER A 26 -32.25 5.20 7.56
C SER A 26 -30.92 4.85 6.87
N CYS A 27 -30.57 5.49 5.75
CA CYS A 27 -29.24 5.33 5.16
C CYS A 27 -28.20 6.05 6.03
N PHE A 28 -27.52 5.32 6.91
CA PHE A 28 -26.31 5.86 7.49
C PHE A 28 -25.28 6.07 6.39
N SER A 29 -24.77 7.30 6.27
CA SER A 29 -23.56 7.54 5.50
C SER A 29 -22.43 6.67 6.06
N ILE A 30 -21.48 6.29 5.21
CA ILE A 30 -20.29 5.55 5.64
C ILE A 30 -19.61 6.29 6.81
N ALA A 31 -19.57 7.62 6.78
CA ALA A 31 -19.07 8.42 7.90
C ALA A 31 -19.87 8.18 9.19
N GLN A 32 -21.21 8.15 9.14
CA GLN A 32 -22.05 7.87 10.31
C GLN A 32 -21.88 6.44 10.85
N LEU A 33 -21.64 5.46 9.98
CA LEU A 33 -21.32 4.07 10.39
C LEU A 33 -19.98 3.99 11.13
N MET A 34 -19.00 4.80 10.73
CA MET A 34 -17.68 4.86 11.37
C MET A 34 -17.65 5.66 12.69
N ILE A 35 -18.68 6.47 12.99
CA ILE A 35 -18.69 7.41 14.14
C ILE A 35 -19.26 6.80 15.43
N ARG A 36 -19.91 5.62 15.40
CA ARG A 36 -20.62 5.10 16.58
C ARG A 36 -20.34 3.62 16.88
N LYS A 37 -19.23 3.37 17.55
CA LYS A 37 -19.23 2.51 18.73
C LYS A 37 -18.38 3.23 19.77
N GLU A 38 -18.91 3.39 20.98
CA GLU A 38 -18.04 3.67 22.13
C GLU A 38 -17.07 2.48 22.19
N TYR A 39 -15.85 2.68 21.72
CA TYR A 39 -14.84 1.64 21.61
C TYR A 39 -14.36 1.32 23.02
N SER A 40 -15.09 0.45 23.71
CA SER A 40 -14.64 -0.24 24.92
C SER A 40 -13.71 -1.39 24.54
N SER A 41 -12.68 -1.12 23.74
CA SER A 41 -11.51 -1.98 23.65
C SER A 41 -10.37 -1.24 24.33
N SER A 42 -9.61 -1.95 25.15
CA SER A 42 -8.30 -1.52 25.64
C SER A 42 -7.37 -1.31 24.43
N SER A 43 -7.52 -0.21 23.68
CA SER A 43 -6.64 0.10 22.57
C SER A 43 -5.27 0.42 23.14
N SER A 44 -4.30 -0.46 22.86
CA SER A 44 -2.93 -0.19 23.24
C SER A 44 -2.42 0.97 22.40
N SER A 45 -2.42 2.17 22.96
CA SER A 45 -1.84 3.34 22.31
C SER A 45 -0.35 3.11 22.04
N VAL A 46 0.10 3.40 20.83
CA VAL A 46 1.51 3.27 20.44
C VAL A 46 2.32 4.36 21.13
N SER A 47 3.33 3.97 21.90
CA SER A 47 4.19 4.89 22.64
C SER A 47 5.22 5.57 21.73
N LYS A 48 5.73 6.74 22.15
CA LYS A 48 6.80 7.44 21.42
C LYS A 48 8.06 6.57 21.22
N GLU A 49 8.36 5.68 22.17
CA GLU A 49 9.47 4.74 22.06
C GLU A 49 9.26 3.72 20.94
N GLN A 50 8.02 3.21 20.78
CA GLN A 50 7.67 2.31 19.70
C GLN A 50 7.74 3.02 18.34
N ILE A 51 7.29 4.27 18.27
CA ILE A 51 7.45 5.11 17.07
C ILE A 51 8.93 5.29 16.75
N ASN A 52 9.78 5.67 17.71
CA ASN A 52 11.23 5.80 17.49
C ASN A 52 11.87 4.50 16.96
N LYS A 53 11.44 3.33 17.44
CA LYS A 53 11.89 2.03 16.90
C LYS A 53 11.45 1.81 15.46
N LEU A 54 10.18 2.12 15.12
CA LEU A 54 9.67 2.04 13.75
C LEU A 54 10.44 2.98 12.80
N CYS A 55 10.79 4.16 13.28
CA CYS A 55 11.56 5.15 12.55
C CYS A 55 12.98 4.67 12.27
N LEU A 56 13.62 4.01 13.23
CA LEU A 56 14.92 3.37 13.05
C LEU A 56 14.86 2.25 11.99
N LEU A 57 13.81 1.41 12.04
CA LEU A 57 13.62 0.32 11.07
C LEU A 57 13.37 0.84 9.65
N SER A 58 12.62 1.93 9.52
CA SER A 58 12.29 2.57 8.24
C SER A 58 13.36 3.54 7.73
N ARG A 59 14.43 3.78 8.50
CA ARG A 59 15.50 4.75 8.20
C ARG A 59 15.00 6.19 8.04
N VAL A 60 13.98 6.56 8.83
CA VAL A 60 13.44 7.93 8.88
C VAL A 60 14.02 8.67 10.09
N SER A 61 14.56 9.87 9.86
CA SER A 61 15.11 10.75 10.90
C SER A 61 14.25 11.99 11.13
N PHE A 62 14.15 12.44 12.38
CA PHE A 62 13.49 13.68 12.78
C PHE A 62 14.53 14.68 13.27
N GLN A 63 14.28 15.96 13.05
CA GLN A 63 15.13 17.02 13.57
C GLN A 63 14.56 17.63 14.86
N GLU A 64 13.24 17.57 15.04
CA GLU A 64 12.54 18.20 16.16
C GLU A 64 11.60 17.21 16.87
N GLU A 65 11.44 17.37 18.19
CA GLU A 65 10.50 16.57 18.98
C GLU A 65 9.03 16.82 18.58
N SER A 66 8.73 18.02 18.08
CA SER A 66 7.40 18.39 17.54
C SER A 66 6.93 17.42 16.46
N GLN A 67 7.84 16.98 15.57
CA GLN A 67 7.58 16.05 14.48
C GLN A 67 7.26 14.65 15.01
N LEU A 68 8.02 14.20 16.03
CA LEU A 68 7.78 12.91 16.68
C LEU A 68 6.41 12.88 17.38
N ASN A 69 6.03 13.97 18.05
CA ASN A 69 4.74 14.09 18.71
C ASN A 69 3.59 14.02 17.72
N LYS A 70 3.70 14.76 16.61
CA LYS A 70 2.70 14.73 15.54
C LYS A 70 2.59 13.34 14.89
N LEU A 71 3.72 12.71 14.56
CA LEU A 71 3.75 11.36 13.99
C LEU A 71 3.12 10.34 14.93
N THR A 72 3.39 10.45 16.24
CA THR A 72 2.79 9.58 17.25
C THR A 72 1.27 9.73 17.26
N GLN A 73 0.75 10.96 17.18
CA GLN A 73 -0.68 11.20 17.09
C GLN A 73 -1.27 10.63 15.79
N ASP A 74 -0.62 10.87 14.65
CA ASP A 74 -1.10 10.41 13.34
C ASP A 74 -1.13 8.88 13.26
N VAL A 75 -0.11 8.19 13.77
CA VAL A 75 -0.06 6.72 13.80
C VAL A 75 -1.16 6.16 14.72
N ASN A 76 -1.39 6.76 15.88
CA ASN A 76 -2.47 6.33 16.77
C ASN A 76 -3.85 6.53 16.12
N ASN A 77 -4.07 7.65 15.41
CA ASN A 77 -5.30 7.86 14.65
C ASN A 77 -5.50 6.80 13.56
N ILE A 78 -4.44 6.44 12.83
CA ILE A 78 -4.48 5.38 11.81
C ILE A 78 -4.81 4.03 12.46
N MET A 79 -4.17 3.69 13.57
CA MET A 79 -4.45 2.46 14.31
C MET A 79 -5.90 2.38 14.76
N MET A 80 -6.46 3.48 15.29
CA MET A 80 -7.88 3.54 15.64
C MET A 80 -8.79 3.24 14.45
N CYS A 81 -8.45 3.72 13.25
CA CYS A 81 -9.21 3.40 12.04
C CYS A 81 -9.05 1.94 11.61
N LEU A 82 -7.87 1.34 11.78
CA LEU A 82 -7.60 -0.06 11.43
C LEU A 82 -8.25 -1.05 12.40
N ASP A 83 -8.33 -0.71 13.68
CA ASP A 83 -8.99 -1.54 14.69
C ASP A 83 -10.49 -1.76 14.39
N ILE A 84 -11.12 -0.84 13.63
CA ILE A 84 -12.49 -1.03 13.12
C ILE A 84 -12.58 -2.27 12.23
N LEU A 85 -11.55 -2.55 11.42
CA LEU A 85 -11.51 -3.70 10.51
C LEU A 85 -11.34 -5.02 11.28
N GLN A 86 -10.62 -5.00 12.40
CA GLN A 86 -10.36 -6.20 13.23
C GLN A 86 -11.61 -6.70 13.96
N GLN A 87 -12.66 -5.88 14.06
CA GLN A 87 -13.93 -6.24 14.70
C GLN A 87 -14.82 -7.14 13.82
N SER A 88 -14.47 -7.31 12.54
CA SER A 88 -15.17 -8.26 11.67
C SER A 88 -14.59 -9.65 11.93
N PRO A 89 -15.40 -10.61 12.43
CA PRO A 89 -14.92 -11.97 12.63
C PRO A 89 -14.56 -12.56 11.27
N VAL A 90 -13.26 -12.75 11.04
CA VAL A 90 -12.75 -13.49 9.89
C VAL A 90 -12.96 -14.97 10.22
N SER A 91 -13.66 -15.71 9.36
CA SER A 91 -13.80 -17.16 9.49
C SER A 91 -12.42 -17.81 9.44
N ASP A 92 -12.17 -18.81 10.29
CA ASP A 92 -10.91 -19.59 10.32
C ASP A 92 -10.62 -20.30 8.98
N GLU A 93 -11.63 -20.44 8.11
CA GLU A 93 -11.50 -21.03 6.78
C GLU A 93 -10.90 -20.07 5.74
N ILE A 94 -10.83 -18.76 6.04
CA ILE A 94 -10.36 -17.74 5.09
C ILE A 94 -8.83 -17.72 5.07
N GLN A 95 -8.26 -18.12 3.93
CA GLN A 95 -6.82 -18.00 3.69
C GLN A 95 -6.45 -16.56 3.29
N PRO A 96 -5.35 -15.99 3.82
CA PRO A 96 -4.86 -14.69 3.40
C PRO A 96 -4.56 -14.64 1.88
N MET A 97 -5.01 -13.58 1.23
CA MET A 97 -4.71 -13.33 -0.17
C MET A 97 -3.41 -12.54 -0.29
N TYR A 98 -2.37 -13.17 -0.86
CA TYR A 98 -1.06 -12.55 -1.07
C TYR A 98 -0.91 -11.92 -2.46
N SER A 99 -1.72 -12.36 -3.43
CA SER A 99 -1.73 -11.81 -4.79
C SER A 99 -3.11 -11.97 -5.43
N PRO A 100 -3.64 -10.92 -6.09
CA PRO A 100 -4.85 -11.06 -6.90
C PRO A 100 -4.72 -12.13 -8.00
N MET A 101 -3.49 -12.46 -8.41
CA MET A 101 -3.22 -13.51 -9.40
C MET A 101 -3.55 -14.93 -8.90
N GLN A 102 -3.75 -15.13 -7.59
CA GLN A 102 -4.14 -16.43 -7.03
C GLN A 102 -5.50 -16.92 -7.56
N PHE A 103 -6.41 -16.02 -7.95
CA PHE A 103 -7.68 -16.39 -8.57
C PHE A 103 -7.52 -16.88 -10.02
N TYR A 104 -6.40 -16.54 -10.66
CA TYR A 104 -6.12 -16.90 -12.05
C TYR A 104 -5.27 -18.19 -12.05
N LYS A 105 -5.95 -19.33 -12.12
CA LYS A 105 -5.39 -20.71 -12.10
C LYS A 105 -4.20 -21.01 -13.05
N LYS A 106 -3.80 -20.09 -13.94
CA LYS A 106 -2.88 -20.35 -15.06
C LYS A 106 -1.40 -20.01 -14.80
N ARG A 107 -1.01 -19.48 -13.64
CA ARG A 107 0.39 -19.04 -13.43
C ARG A 107 0.91 -19.41 -12.03
N SER A 108 1.15 -20.70 -11.80
CA SER A 108 1.80 -21.16 -10.57
C SER A 108 3.33 -20.99 -10.61
N ASN A 109 3.94 -20.97 -11.80
CA ASN A 109 5.39 -21.02 -11.94
C ASN A 109 5.90 -19.98 -12.93
N ARG A 110 6.73 -19.05 -12.47
CA ARG A 110 7.50 -18.11 -13.30
C ARG A 110 8.98 -18.47 -13.20
N TRP A 111 9.34 -19.64 -13.69
CA TRP A 111 10.74 -20.03 -13.79
C TRP A 111 11.41 -19.18 -14.88
N ARG A 112 12.58 -18.62 -14.55
CA ARG A 112 13.47 -18.02 -15.53
C ARG A 112 14.43 -19.10 -16.01
N GLU A 113 14.66 -19.18 -17.31
CA GLU A 113 15.65 -20.11 -17.88
C GLU A 113 17.06 -19.74 -17.40
N ASP A 114 17.86 -20.77 -17.11
CA ASP A 114 19.26 -20.63 -16.69
C ASP A 114 20.16 -20.40 -17.90
N VAL A 115 19.94 -19.26 -18.56
CA VAL A 115 20.72 -18.82 -19.71
C VAL A 115 21.50 -17.59 -19.29
N ALA A 116 22.83 -17.68 -19.38
CA ALA A 116 23.70 -16.54 -19.20
C ALA A 116 23.34 -15.48 -20.25
N SER A 117 22.78 -14.35 -19.80
CA SER A 117 22.57 -13.22 -20.69
C SER A 117 23.95 -12.67 -21.07
N THR A 118 24.38 -12.94 -22.30
CA THR A 118 25.62 -12.41 -22.85
C THR A 118 25.50 -10.89 -22.92
N ASN A 119 26.18 -10.25 -21.98
CA ASN A 119 26.35 -8.81 -21.94
C ASN A 119 27.41 -8.34 -22.97
N THR A 120 27.38 -8.90 -24.19
CA THR A 120 28.54 -9.00 -25.11
C THR A 120 28.70 -7.78 -26.02
N SER A 121 29.64 -6.92 -25.62
CA SER A 121 30.65 -6.28 -26.48
C SER A 121 31.72 -5.75 -25.51
N GLU A 122 32.79 -6.51 -25.29
CA GLU A 122 33.58 -6.49 -24.04
C GLU A 122 34.33 -5.18 -23.72
N ALA A 123 34.60 -4.30 -24.69
CA ALA A 123 35.38 -3.08 -24.44
C ALA A 123 34.53 -1.79 -24.36
N GLU A 124 33.57 -1.59 -25.27
CA GLU A 124 32.71 -0.40 -25.28
C GLU A 124 31.63 -0.44 -24.17
N SER A 125 31.26 -1.64 -23.77
CA SER A 125 30.31 -1.94 -22.70
C SER A 125 30.77 -1.48 -21.32
N ILE A 126 32.00 -1.78 -20.94
CA ILE A 126 32.44 -1.63 -19.54
C ILE A 126 32.61 -0.14 -19.20
N ALA A 127 33.18 0.65 -20.12
CA ALA A 127 33.32 2.10 -19.94
C ALA A 127 31.96 2.83 -19.97
N ARG A 128 31.06 2.49 -20.93
CA ARG A 128 29.70 3.06 -20.97
C ARG A 128 28.88 2.65 -19.75
N ARG A 129 28.95 1.39 -19.29
CA ARG A 129 28.19 0.92 -18.12
C ARG A 129 28.74 1.46 -16.82
N LYS A 130 30.06 1.57 -16.67
CA LYS A 130 30.66 2.24 -15.51
C LYS A 130 30.13 3.66 -15.41
N ASN A 131 30.10 4.39 -16.52
CA ASN A 131 29.53 5.73 -16.57
C ASN A 131 28.02 5.75 -16.32
N ILE A 132 27.22 4.84 -16.90
CA ILE A 132 25.75 4.77 -16.70
C ILE A 132 25.40 4.43 -15.24
N ILE A 133 26.14 3.52 -14.63
CA ILE A 133 25.91 3.07 -13.25
C ILE A 133 26.38 4.16 -12.26
N GLN A 134 27.50 4.82 -12.56
CA GLN A 134 28.12 5.78 -11.65
C GLN A 134 27.62 7.22 -11.85
N SER A 135 27.05 7.56 -13.01
CA SER A 135 26.52 8.91 -13.28
C SER A 135 25.37 9.28 -12.36
N ASN A 136 24.60 8.28 -11.90
CA ASN A 136 23.44 8.49 -11.04
C ASN A 136 23.77 8.44 -9.55
N THR A 137 25.04 8.27 -9.20
CA THR A 137 25.48 8.13 -7.80
C THR A 137 26.40 9.26 -7.39
N LYS A 138 26.10 9.87 -6.24
CA LYS A 138 26.81 11.06 -5.75
C LYS A 138 28.27 10.77 -5.39
N ASP A 139 28.52 9.65 -4.72
CA ASP A 139 29.84 9.33 -4.18
C ASP A 139 30.38 8.02 -4.75
N VAL A 140 31.30 8.15 -5.69
CA VAL A 140 32.01 7.03 -6.31
C VAL A 140 33.51 7.28 -6.27
N LYS A 141 34.29 6.30 -5.82
CA LYS A 141 35.76 6.36 -5.87
C LYS A 141 36.32 5.05 -6.40
N ALA A 142 37.21 5.15 -7.39
CA ALA A 142 37.87 4.01 -8.03
C ALA A 142 36.92 2.90 -8.52
N GLY A 143 35.66 3.22 -8.82
CA GLY A 143 34.65 2.25 -9.25
C GLY A 143 33.77 1.67 -8.14
N TYR A 144 33.93 2.13 -6.90
CA TYR A 144 33.15 1.70 -5.74
C TYR A 144 32.22 2.80 -5.24
N PHE A 145 31.03 2.42 -4.76
CA PHE A 145 30.14 3.31 -4.03
C PHE A 145 30.68 3.54 -2.62
N ILE A 146 30.80 4.81 -2.23
CA ILE A 146 31.31 5.15 -0.91
C ILE A 146 30.12 5.31 0.03
N ALA A 147 30.16 4.60 1.16
CA ALA A 147 29.25 4.81 2.28
C ALA A 147 30.07 5.26 3.50
N PRO A 148 29.62 6.28 4.26
CA PRO A 148 30.31 6.72 5.45
C PRO A 148 30.33 5.60 6.49
N LYS A 149 31.52 5.26 6.97
CA LYS A 149 31.70 4.33 8.08
C LYS A 149 31.70 5.13 9.39
N VAL A 150 30.86 4.73 10.34
CA VAL A 150 30.91 5.26 11.71
C VAL A 150 32.21 4.77 12.35
N LYS A 151 33.00 5.69 12.89
CA LYS A 151 34.22 5.36 13.66
C LYS A 151 33.85 4.89 15.06
#